data_AF-A0A9J6FHL7-F1
#
_entry.id   AF-A0A9J6FHL7-F1
#
_cell.length_a   1.000
_cell.length_b   1.000
_cell.length_c   1.000
_cell.angle_alpha   90.00
_cell.angle_beta   90.00
_cell.angle_gamma   90.00
#
_symmetry.space_group_name_H-M   'P 1'
#
loop_
_entity.id
_entity.type
_entity.pdbx_description
1 polymer ?
#
loop_
_entity_poly.entity_id
_entity_poly.type
_entity_poly.pdbx_seq_one_letter_code
_entity_poly.pdbx_strand_id
1 'polypeptide(L)'
;MNQQAQISTLLKFISSSTGPFQCAPSDPSMTVTLIAVVICRARTISFCIRKRILPEDVRSLFGGFLPSAGHIASVCKIMSAEFHRQARLYRQLLAAQLLNFGCPSGASRRFREYHLLAARTTEFIWTLQLTYLRNSVKVKPQTAKQQIHALEPLDLPPDVIRVLSLGPKFAVQPKSSPPELLPFVPDISRNAPISEQERCIYEGVDVLSRTRPAPSSLAIKRIRTFLEERGLAVLPADQEGGFCYFIIQAL
;
A
#
# COMPACT_ATOMS: atom_id res chain seq x y z
N MET A 1 17.62 2.02 20.47
CA MET A 1 16.28 1.38 20.58
C MET A 1 16.36 -0.03 19.99
N ASN A 2 16.09 -1.06 20.79
CA ASN A 2 16.25 -2.47 20.39
C ASN A 2 15.16 -2.90 19.40
N GLN A 3 15.51 -3.10 18.13
CA GLN A 3 14.63 -3.69 17.10
C GLN A 3 14.02 -5.03 17.55
N GLN A 4 14.76 -5.82 18.34
CA GLN A 4 14.28 -7.09 18.89
C GLN A 4 13.08 -6.94 19.82
N ALA A 5 13.04 -5.88 20.64
CA ALA A 5 11.90 -5.65 21.53
C ALA A 5 10.63 -5.34 20.73
N GLN A 6 10.75 -4.51 19.69
CA GLN A 6 9.66 -4.16 18.78
C GLN A 6 9.15 -5.39 18.02
N ILE A 7 10.05 -6.23 17.49
CA ILE A 7 9.68 -7.48 16.80
C ILE A 7 9.00 -8.45 17.77
N SER A 8 9.49 -8.58 19.01
CA SER A 8 8.87 -9.48 19.99
C SER A 8 7.46 -9.02 20.39
N THR A 9 7.23 -7.71 20.53
CA THR A 9 5.91 -7.16 20.83
C THR A 9 4.97 -7.33 19.65
N LEU A 10 5.47 -7.14 18.43
CA LEU A 10 4.72 -7.37 17.19
C LEU A 10 4.33 -8.85 17.06
N LEU A 11 5.26 -9.78 17.33
CA LEU A 11 5.00 -11.21 17.31
C LEU A 11 4.04 -11.64 18.41
N LYS A 12 4.17 -11.11 19.63
CA LYS A 12 3.21 -11.34 20.72
C LYS A 12 1.82 -10.82 20.37
N PHE A 13 1.73 -9.65 19.73
CA PHE A 13 0.45 -9.11 19.29
C PHE A 13 -0.16 -9.90 18.13
N ILE A 14 0.65 -10.33 17.15
CA ILE A 14 0.19 -11.23 16.08
C ILE A 14 -0.28 -12.56 16.68
N SER A 15 0.45 -13.06 17.66
CA SER A 15 0.14 -14.30 18.37
C SER A 15 -1.01 -14.18 19.37
N SER A 16 -1.39 -12.97 19.78
CA SER A 16 -2.55 -12.72 20.65
C SER A 16 -3.80 -12.31 19.85
N SER A 17 -3.63 -11.64 18.72
CA SER A 17 -4.69 -11.32 17.75
C SER A 17 -5.12 -12.53 16.92
N THR A 18 -4.33 -13.61 16.92
CA THR A 18 -4.77 -14.95 16.52
C THR A 18 -5.73 -15.58 17.53
N GLY A 19 -5.92 -14.99 18.72
CA GLY A 19 -6.65 -15.58 19.83
C GLY A 19 -5.99 -16.87 20.30
N PRO A 20 -6.32 -17.38 21.50
CA PRO A 20 -6.07 -18.79 21.72
C PRO A 20 -6.81 -19.55 20.61
N PHE A 21 -6.11 -20.38 19.84
CA PHE A 21 -6.71 -21.41 18.97
C PHE A 21 -7.42 -22.49 19.82
N GLN A 22 -8.13 -22.07 20.88
CA GLN A 22 -8.96 -22.90 21.72
C GLN A 22 -10.17 -23.29 20.87
N CYS A 23 -10.03 -24.46 20.26
CA CYS A 23 -10.98 -25.13 19.39
C CYS A 23 -11.11 -24.47 18.01
N ALA A 24 -10.65 -25.19 16.97
CA ALA A 24 -11.11 -24.90 15.62
C ALA A 24 -12.65 -24.84 15.66
N PRO A 25 -13.29 -23.76 15.16
CA PRO A 25 -14.74 -23.64 15.21
C PRO A 25 -15.33 -24.93 14.63
N SER A 26 -16.28 -25.56 15.31
CA SER A 26 -16.92 -26.76 14.77
C SER A 26 -17.89 -26.40 13.65
N ASP A 27 -18.44 -25.18 13.68
CA ASP A 27 -19.43 -24.69 12.73
C ASP A 27 -18.80 -23.94 11.53
N PRO A 28 -19.02 -24.39 10.28
CA PRO A 28 -18.63 -23.69 9.05
C PRO A 28 -19.07 -22.22 9.00
N SER A 29 -20.21 -21.88 9.58
CA SER A 29 -20.78 -20.53 9.57
C SER A 29 -19.93 -19.55 10.38
N MET A 30 -19.39 -20.02 11.50
CA MET A 30 -18.42 -19.27 12.31
C MET A 30 -17.12 -19.05 11.53
N THR A 31 -16.62 -20.08 10.85
CA THR A 31 -15.41 -19.95 10.00
C THR A 31 -15.60 -18.93 8.89
N VAL A 32 -16.78 -18.90 8.25
CA VAL A 32 -17.14 -17.89 7.24
C VAL A 32 -17.12 -16.48 7.81
N THR A 33 -17.66 -16.29 9.01
CA THR A 33 -17.66 -15.00 9.70
C THR A 33 -16.23 -14.56 10.02
N LEU A 34 -15.39 -15.47 10.50
CA LEU A 34 -13.97 -15.19 10.76
C LEU A 34 -13.22 -14.78 9.49
N ILE A 35 -13.42 -15.50 8.36
CA ILE A 35 -12.86 -15.12 7.05
C ILE A 35 -13.25 -13.69 6.70
N ALA A 36 -14.53 -13.35 6.84
CA ALA A 36 -15.04 -12.03 6.50
C ALA A 36 -14.42 -10.92 7.37
N VAL A 37 -14.33 -11.15 8.69
CA VAL A 37 -13.75 -10.20 9.64
C VAL A 37 -12.27 -9.96 9.34
N VAL A 38 -11.46 -11.00 9.13
CA VAL A 38 -10.02 -10.82 8.89
C VAL A 38 -9.74 -10.16 7.54
N ILE A 39 -10.50 -10.47 6.49
CA ILE A 39 -10.37 -9.77 5.20
C ILE A 39 -10.76 -8.30 5.36
N CYS A 40 -11.84 -8.00 6.11
CA CYS A 40 -12.24 -6.62 6.38
C CYS A 40 -11.14 -5.86 7.14
N ARG A 41 -10.53 -6.47 8.17
CA ARG A 41 -9.38 -5.87 8.88
C ARG A 41 -8.19 -5.60 7.96
N ALA A 42 -7.86 -6.53 7.06
CA ALA A 42 -6.80 -6.32 6.06
C ALA A 42 -7.09 -5.11 5.14
N ARG A 43 -8.34 -4.96 4.70
CA ARG A 43 -8.80 -3.80 3.90
C ARG A 43 -8.74 -2.50 4.69
N THR A 44 -9.19 -2.51 5.95
CA THR A 44 -9.12 -1.37 6.86
C THR A 44 -7.69 -0.87 7.02
N ILE A 45 -6.74 -1.77 7.30
CA ILE A 45 -5.33 -1.40 7.41
C ILE A 45 -4.80 -0.84 6.09
N SER A 46 -5.11 -1.48 4.97
CA SER A 46 -4.71 -1.00 3.64
C SER A 46 -5.27 0.40 3.34
N PHE A 47 -6.49 0.70 3.79
CA PHE A 47 -7.08 2.03 3.69
C PHE A 47 -6.31 3.03 4.57
N CYS A 48 -6.03 2.68 5.83
CA CYS A 48 -5.29 3.52 6.76
C CYS A 48 -3.89 3.86 6.23
N ILE A 49 -3.16 2.89 5.67
CA ILE A 49 -1.86 3.13 5.01
C ILE A 49 -2.01 4.17 3.89
N ARG A 50 -2.97 3.96 2.97
CA ARG A 50 -3.18 4.86 1.83
C ARG A 50 -3.56 6.28 2.25
N LYS A 51 -4.32 6.42 3.33
CA LYS A 51 -4.76 7.72 3.86
C LYS A 51 -3.85 8.29 4.94
N ARG A 52 -2.71 7.63 5.24
CA ARG A 52 -1.79 7.99 6.33
C ARG A 52 -2.50 8.17 7.68
N ILE A 53 -3.49 7.32 7.95
CA ILE A 53 -4.20 7.24 9.24
C ILE A 53 -3.47 6.20 10.09
N LEU A 54 -3.23 6.51 11.36
CA LEU A 54 -2.70 5.55 12.34
C LEU A 54 -3.86 4.73 12.93
N PRO A 55 -3.97 3.42 12.62
CA PRO A 55 -5.01 2.57 13.21
C PRO A 55 -4.89 2.51 14.73
N GLU A 56 -6.01 2.41 15.44
CA GLU A 56 -6.02 2.30 16.91
C GLU A 56 -5.26 1.06 17.40
N ASP A 57 -5.50 -0.08 16.74
CA ASP A 57 -4.83 -1.35 17.04
C ASP A 57 -3.31 -1.25 16.91
N VAL A 58 -2.81 -0.37 16.04
CA VAL A 58 -1.37 -0.14 15.85
C VAL A 58 -0.88 0.82 16.91
N ARG A 59 -1.64 1.87 17.22
CA ARG A 59 -1.30 2.84 18.26
C ARG A 59 -1.13 2.17 19.62
N SER A 60 -2.04 1.25 19.97
CA SER A 60 -1.97 0.52 21.24
C SER A 60 -0.71 -0.34 21.37
N LEU A 61 -0.09 -0.80 20.26
CA LEU A 61 1.20 -1.52 20.28
C LEU A 61 2.36 -0.68 20.76
N PHE A 62 2.32 0.62 20.49
CA PHE A 62 3.38 1.56 20.84
C PHE A 62 3.12 2.24 22.20
N GLY A 63 1.97 1.96 22.82
CA GLY A 63 1.56 2.60 24.07
C GLY A 63 1.52 4.12 23.92
N GLY A 64 2.27 4.83 24.77
CA GLY A 64 2.37 6.29 24.74
C GLY A 64 3.37 6.86 23.72
N PHE A 65 4.15 6.02 23.04
CA PHE A 65 5.14 6.49 22.07
C PHE A 65 4.52 6.67 20.70
N LEU A 66 4.78 7.80 20.05
CA LEU A 66 4.36 8.03 18.67
C LEU A 66 5.44 7.53 17.70
N PRO A 67 5.27 6.37 17.05
CA PRO A 67 6.23 5.87 16.06
C PRO A 67 6.30 6.77 14.82
N SER A 68 7.43 6.72 14.10
CA SER A 68 7.58 7.43 12.83
C SER A 68 6.59 6.89 11.77
N ALA A 69 6.20 7.75 10.82
CA ALA A 69 5.26 7.37 9.75
C ALA A 69 5.72 6.14 8.95
N GLY A 70 7.02 6.03 8.67
CA GLY A 70 7.60 4.86 7.99
C GLY A 70 7.48 3.58 8.83
N HIS A 71 7.68 3.68 10.15
CA HIS A 71 7.53 2.54 11.04
C HIS A 71 6.07 2.09 11.15
N ILE A 72 5.12 3.04 11.27
CA ILE A 72 3.68 2.76 11.22
C ILE A 72 3.32 2.03 9.92
N ALA A 73 3.77 2.55 8.77
CA ALA A 73 3.48 1.94 7.49
C ALA A 73 4.03 0.51 7.38
N SER A 74 5.23 0.26 7.92
CA SER A 74 5.83 -1.07 7.95
C SER A 74 5.03 -2.05 8.83
N VAL A 75 4.68 -1.64 10.05
CA VAL A 75 3.84 -2.44 10.96
C VAL A 75 2.48 -2.75 10.34
N CYS A 76 1.83 -1.75 9.76
CA CYS A 76 0.56 -1.94 9.05
C CYS A 76 0.68 -2.94 7.89
N LYS A 77 1.77 -2.90 7.10
CA LYS A 77 2.00 -3.89 6.04
C LYS A 77 2.13 -5.31 6.60
N ILE A 78 2.86 -5.48 7.71
CA ILE A 78 3.00 -6.79 8.37
C ILE A 78 1.63 -7.29 8.86
N MET A 79 0.86 -6.45 9.54
CA MET A 79 -0.48 -6.81 10.00
C MET A 79 -1.44 -7.16 8.85
N SER A 80 -1.39 -6.40 7.75
CA SER A 80 -2.18 -6.69 6.55
C SER A 80 -1.81 -8.05 5.94
N ALA A 81 -0.51 -8.35 5.82
CA ALA A 81 -0.04 -9.65 5.35
C ALA A 81 -0.48 -10.79 6.26
N GLU A 82 -0.44 -10.56 7.58
CA GLU A 82 -0.88 -11.53 8.58
C GLU A 82 -2.38 -11.81 8.51
N PHE A 83 -3.23 -10.80 8.37
CA PHE A 83 -4.66 -11.02 8.18
C PHE A 83 -4.98 -11.80 6.90
N HIS A 84 -4.23 -11.57 5.82
CA HIS A 84 -4.34 -12.39 4.62
C HIS A 84 -3.89 -13.84 4.85
N ARG A 85 -2.86 -14.06 5.67
CA ARG A 85 -2.42 -15.41 6.10
C ARG A 85 -3.53 -16.11 6.88
N GLN A 86 -4.14 -15.44 7.85
CA GLN A 86 -5.27 -15.95 8.62
C GLN A 86 -6.48 -16.28 7.73
N ALA A 87 -6.80 -15.42 6.76
CA ALA A 87 -7.88 -15.68 5.81
C ALA A 87 -7.66 -16.98 5.01
N ARG A 88 -6.41 -17.26 4.59
CA ARG A 88 -6.05 -18.53 3.92
C ARG A 88 -6.21 -19.71 4.86
N LEU A 89 -5.74 -19.60 6.10
CA LEU A 89 -5.89 -20.64 7.11
C LEU A 89 -7.38 -20.98 7.36
N TYR A 90 -8.22 -19.97 7.57
CA TYR A 90 -9.65 -20.21 7.79
C TYR A 90 -10.35 -20.81 6.56
N ARG A 91 -9.94 -20.46 5.34
CA ARG A 91 -10.45 -21.14 4.13
C ARG A 91 -10.05 -22.61 4.07
N GLN A 92 -8.84 -22.96 4.50
CA GLN A 92 -8.40 -24.35 4.59
C GLN A 92 -9.18 -25.11 5.67
N LEU A 93 -9.39 -24.50 6.83
CA LEU A 93 -10.21 -25.07 7.90
C LEU A 93 -11.66 -25.28 7.46
N LEU A 94 -12.25 -24.32 6.74
CA LEU A 94 -13.59 -24.46 6.15
C LEU A 94 -13.67 -25.64 5.19
N ALA A 95 -12.66 -25.81 4.33
CA ALA A 95 -12.61 -26.97 3.43
C ALA A 95 -12.56 -28.29 4.21
N ALA A 96 -11.72 -28.37 5.25
CA ALA A 96 -11.62 -29.56 6.10
C ALA A 96 -12.92 -29.86 6.86
N GLN A 97 -13.59 -28.84 7.42
CA GLN A 97 -14.89 -28.98 8.08
C GLN A 97 -15.94 -29.57 7.12
N LEU A 98 -16.05 -29.02 5.91
CA LEU A 98 -17.06 -29.47 4.95
C LEU A 98 -16.82 -30.90 4.45
N LEU A 99 -15.57 -31.37 4.43
CA LEU A 99 -15.23 -32.76 4.13
C LEU A 99 -15.63 -33.69 5.29
N ASN A 100 -15.50 -33.24 6.54
CA ASN A 100 -15.83 -34.05 7.72
C ASN A 100 -17.34 -34.15 8.01
N PHE A 101 -18.15 -33.17 7.59
CA PHE A 101 -19.59 -33.09 7.92
C PHE A 101 -20.55 -33.62 6.84
N GLY A 102 -20.09 -34.27 5.76
CA GLY A 102 -21.05 -34.75 4.76
C GLY A 102 -20.52 -35.58 3.60
N CYS A 103 -21.44 -35.90 2.68
CA CYS A 103 -21.15 -36.65 1.47
C CYS A 103 -20.20 -35.86 0.55
N PRO A 104 -19.07 -36.44 0.10
CA PRO A 104 -18.05 -35.75 -0.69
C PRO A 104 -18.59 -35.07 -1.95
N SER A 105 -19.65 -35.63 -2.55
CA SER A 105 -20.28 -35.14 -3.78
C SER A 105 -20.91 -33.74 -3.62
N GLY A 106 -21.26 -33.32 -2.41
CA GLY A 106 -21.82 -31.99 -2.11
C GLY A 106 -20.82 -30.95 -1.59
N ALA A 107 -19.62 -31.37 -1.18
CA ALA A 107 -18.68 -30.52 -0.46
C ALA A 107 -18.20 -29.33 -1.30
N SER A 108 -17.90 -29.54 -2.59
CA SER A 108 -17.47 -28.49 -3.51
C SER A 108 -18.52 -27.38 -3.69
N ARG A 109 -19.80 -27.77 -3.85
CA ARG A 109 -20.90 -26.82 -3.99
C ARG A 109 -21.08 -25.99 -2.71
N ARG A 110 -21.12 -26.63 -1.55
CA ARG A 110 -21.21 -25.95 -0.25
C ARG A 110 -20.02 -25.03 -0.01
N PHE A 111 -18.80 -25.46 -0.35
CA PHE A 111 -17.60 -24.64 -0.22
C PHE A 111 -17.71 -23.35 -1.06
N ARG A 112 -18.21 -23.45 -2.30
CA ARG A 112 -18.46 -22.28 -3.15
C ARG A 112 -19.55 -21.38 -2.55
N GLU A 113 -20.63 -21.94 -2.03
CA GLU A 113 -21.71 -21.19 -1.37
C GLU A 113 -21.20 -20.43 -0.14
N TYR A 114 -20.41 -21.08 0.72
CA TYR A 114 -19.79 -20.45 1.89
C TYR A 114 -18.73 -19.40 1.51
N HIS A 115 -17.97 -19.61 0.44
CA HIS A 115 -17.03 -18.60 -0.05
C HIS A 115 -17.75 -17.36 -0.58
N LEU A 116 -18.88 -17.55 -1.29
CA LEU A 116 -19.74 -16.46 -1.73
C LEU A 116 -20.36 -15.71 -0.54
N LEU A 117 -20.82 -16.45 0.47
CA LEU A 117 -21.33 -15.87 1.72
C LEU A 117 -20.23 -15.06 2.43
N ALA A 118 -19.02 -15.59 2.57
CA ALA A 118 -17.89 -14.88 3.15
C ALA A 118 -17.60 -13.57 2.41
N ALA A 119 -17.63 -13.58 1.08
CA ALA A 119 -17.43 -12.38 0.27
C ALA A 119 -18.53 -11.34 0.51
N ARG A 120 -19.81 -11.75 0.50
CA ARG A 120 -20.95 -10.85 0.78
C ARG A 120 -20.88 -10.25 2.19
N THR A 121 -20.61 -11.09 3.19
CA THR A 121 -20.43 -10.65 4.57
C THR A 121 -19.24 -9.70 4.72
N THR A 122 -18.14 -9.95 3.99
CA THR A 122 -16.99 -9.04 3.96
C THR A 122 -17.40 -7.66 3.43
N GLU A 123 -18.12 -7.59 2.31
CA GLU A 123 -18.56 -6.31 1.73
C GLU A 123 -19.52 -5.57 2.65
N PHE A 124 -20.42 -6.29 3.32
CA PHE A 124 -21.32 -5.71 4.31
C PHE A 124 -20.54 -5.06 5.47
N ILE A 125 -19.65 -5.81 6.13
CA ILE A 125 -18.83 -5.31 7.24
C ILE A 125 -17.93 -4.15 6.75
N TRP A 126 -17.35 -4.29 5.56
CA TRP A 126 -16.51 -3.26 4.96
C TRP A 126 -17.27 -1.96 4.71
N THR A 127 -18.51 -2.01 4.23
CA THR A 127 -19.33 -0.82 3.98
C THR A 127 -19.63 -0.07 5.28
N LEU A 128 -19.96 -0.80 6.35
CA LEU A 128 -20.14 -0.21 7.68
C LEU A 128 -18.85 0.47 8.14
N GLN A 129 -17.72 -0.23 8.07
CA GLN A 129 -16.44 0.27 8.56
C GLN A 129 -15.87 1.42 7.72
N LEU A 130 -16.07 1.40 6.40
CA LEU A 130 -15.63 2.44 5.48
C LEU A 130 -16.27 3.79 5.80
N THR A 131 -17.52 3.80 6.26
CA THR A 131 -18.21 5.03 6.66
C THR A 131 -17.50 5.70 7.83
N TYR A 132 -17.16 4.94 8.87
CA TYR A 132 -16.37 5.43 10.00
C TYR A 132 -14.97 5.88 9.59
N LEU A 133 -14.30 5.10 8.72
CA LEU A 133 -12.97 5.43 8.24
C LEU A 133 -12.95 6.71 7.40
N ARG A 134 -13.95 6.95 6.54
CA ARG A 134 -14.08 8.18 5.75
C ARG A 134 -14.23 9.39 6.64
N ASN A 135 -15.04 9.30 7.70
CA ASN A 135 -15.22 10.38 8.68
C ASN A 135 -13.93 10.65 9.48
N SER A 136 -13.06 9.65 9.61
CA SER A 136 -11.76 9.76 10.30
C SER A 136 -10.66 10.36 9.43
N VAL A 137 -10.85 10.43 8.11
CA VAL A 137 -9.93 11.16 7.22
C VAL A 137 -10.14 12.64 7.49
N LYS A 138 -9.22 13.26 8.24
CA LYS A 138 -9.18 14.74 8.31
C LYS A 138 -9.13 15.25 6.88
N VAL A 139 -10.13 16.02 6.48
CA VAL A 139 -10.07 16.80 5.24
C VAL A 139 -8.85 17.67 5.41
N LYS A 140 -7.76 17.36 4.68
CA LYS A 140 -6.63 18.27 4.64
C LYS A 140 -7.24 19.60 4.21
N PRO A 141 -7.13 20.68 5.00
CA PRO A 141 -7.44 21.99 4.45
C PRO A 141 -6.64 22.06 3.15
N GLN A 142 -7.29 22.44 2.04
CA GLN A 142 -6.60 22.65 0.78
C GLN A 142 -5.41 23.56 1.11
N THR A 143 -4.24 22.96 1.27
CA THR A 143 -3.01 23.71 1.49
C THR A 143 -2.89 24.52 0.23
N ALA A 144 -3.12 25.83 0.38
CA ALA A 144 -2.78 26.83 -0.62
C ALA A 144 -1.49 26.36 -1.28
N LYS A 145 -1.52 26.23 -2.63
CA LYS A 145 -0.43 25.78 -3.51
C LYS A 145 0.89 25.81 -2.75
N GLN A 146 1.45 24.64 -2.41
CA GLN A 146 2.69 24.52 -1.63
C GLN A 146 3.70 25.53 -2.18
N GLN A 147 3.83 26.65 -1.48
CA GLN A 147 4.66 27.75 -1.90
C GLN A 147 6.07 27.26 -1.62
N ILE A 148 6.93 27.25 -2.64
CA ILE A 148 8.33 26.92 -2.46
C ILE A 148 8.86 27.95 -1.47
N HIS A 149 9.10 27.53 -0.23
CA HIS A 149 9.71 28.39 0.78
C HIS A 149 11.21 28.39 0.50
N ALA A 150 11.63 29.33 -0.34
CA ALA A 150 13.04 29.67 -0.39
C ALA A 150 13.39 30.28 0.98
N LEU A 151 14.40 29.72 1.66
CA LEU A 151 14.86 30.23 2.97
C LEU A 151 15.35 31.68 2.86
N GLU A 152 15.74 32.09 1.65
CA GLU A 152 16.03 33.45 1.23
C GLU A 152 15.47 33.66 -0.19
N PRO A 153 15.10 34.90 -0.59
CA PRO A 153 14.65 35.18 -1.96
C PRO A 153 15.76 34.86 -2.96
N LEU A 154 15.65 33.70 -3.59
CA LEU A 154 16.58 33.23 -4.60
C LEU A 154 15.93 33.36 -5.98
N ASP A 155 16.52 34.17 -6.85
CA ASP A 155 16.08 34.28 -8.24
C ASP A 155 16.46 33.00 -9.01
N LEU A 156 15.50 32.07 -9.06
CA LEU A 156 15.61 30.85 -9.83
C LEU A 156 15.13 31.08 -11.27
N PRO A 157 15.86 30.61 -12.28
CA PRO A 157 15.39 30.59 -13.65
C PRO A 157 14.01 29.88 -13.76
N PRO A 158 13.10 30.35 -14.63
CA PRO A 158 11.75 29.79 -14.75
C PRO A 158 11.71 28.30 -15.06
N ASP A 159 12.69 27.79 -15.80
CA ASP A 159 12.84 26.37 -16.12
C ASP A 159 13.24 25.54 -14.90
N VAL A 160 14.09 26.08 -14.01
CA VAL A 160 14.41 25.48 -12.72
C VAL A 160 13.16 25.46 -11.83
N ILE A 161 12.47 26.59 -11.67
CA ILE A 161 11.23 26.69 -10.87
C ILE A 161 10.21 25.67 -11.36
N ARG A 162 10.00 25.58 -12.68
CA ARG A 162 9.05 24.63 -13.27
C ARG A 162 9.38 23.19 -12.89
N VAL A 163 10.65 22.77 -12.98
CA VAL A 163 11.03 21.39 -12.64
C VAL A 163 10.97 21.14 -11.13
N LEU A 164 11.38 22.09 -10.31
CA LEU A 164 11.31 21.96 -8.85
C LEU A 164 9.86 21.93 -8.34
N SER A 165 8.95 22.65 -9.01
CA SER A 165 7.52 22.67 -8.69
C SER A 165 6.80 21.35 -8.97
N LEU A 166 7.37 20.47 -9.79
CA LEU A 166 6.85 19.12 -10.01
C LEU A 166 6.97 18.25 -8.75
N GLY A 167 7.92 18.56 -7.86
CA GLY A 167 8.19 17.78 -6.66
C GLY A 167 9.01 16.50 -6.92
N PRO A 168 9.59 15.91 -5.86
CA PRO A 168 10.58 14.83 -5.94
C PRO A 168 10.05 13.53 -6.52
N LYS A 169 8.73 13.32 -6.46
CA LYS A 169 8.08 12.13 -7.00
C LYS A 169 7.82 12.21 -8.51
N PHE A 170 7.86 13.40 -9.09
CA PHE A 170 7.55 13.63 -10.50
C PHE A 170 8.76 14.12 -11.31
N ALA A 171 9.87 14.46 -10.65
CA ALA A 171 11.13 14.79 -11.31
C ALA A 171 11.77 13.57 -12.01
N VAL A 172 11.49 12.35 -11.55
CA VAL A 172 12.03 11.12 -12.13
C VAL A 172 10.94 10.06 -12.14
N GLN A 173 10.10 10.01 -13.17
CA GLN A 173 9.45 8.73 -13.45
C GLN A 173 10.57 7.70 -13.64
N PRO A 174 10.52 6.54 -12.95
CA PRO A 174 11.52 5.50 -13.16
C PRO A 174 11.51 5.18 -14.66
N LYS A 175 12.68 5.32 -15.29
CA LYS A 175 12.85 5.00 -16.71
C LYS A 175 12.87 3.49 -16.83
N SER A 176 11.70 2.86 -16.82
CA SER A 176 11.60 1.46 -17.18
C SER A 176 11.63 1.37 -18.70
N SER A 177 12.65 0.72 -19.24
CA SER A 177 12.71 0.48 -20.68
C SER A 177 11.55 -0.43 -21.12
N PRO A 178 11.06 -0.35 -22.38
CA PRO A 178 10.00 -1.25 -22.83
C PRO A 178 10.29 -2.75 -22.56
N PRO A 179 11.54 -3.25 -22.72
CA PRO A 179 11.90 -4.62 -22.31
C PRO A 179 11.71 -4.90 -20.81
N GLU A 180 12.01 -3.94 -19.94
CA GLU A 180 11.79 -4.08 -18.49
C GLU A 180 10.30 -4.07 -18.12
N LEU A 181 9.45 -3.48 -18.96
CA LEU A 181 8.00 -3.44 -18.75
C LEU A 181 7.27 -4.70 -19.26
N LEU A 182 7.88 -5.46 -20.18
CA LEU A 182 7.27 -6.68 -20.75
C LEU A 182 6.86 -7.73 -19.70
N PRO A 183 7.66 -8.04 -18.65
CA PRO A 183 7.27 -9.02 -17.63
C PRO A 183 5.99 -8.65 -16.86
N PHE A 184 5.59 -7.37 -16.84
CA PHE A 184 4.41 -6.89 -16.13
C PHE A 184 3.12 -7.03 -16.96
N VAL A 185 3.22 -7.19 -18.27
CA VAL A 185 2.04 -7.30 -19.16
C VAL A 185 1.13 -8.48 -18.78
N PRO A 186 1.65 -9.69 -18.51
CA PRO A 186 0.84 -10.81 -18.03
C PRO A 186 0.22 -10.57 -16.65
N ASP A 187 0.90 -9.86 -15.76
CA ASP A 187 0.38 -9.55 -14.42
C ASP A 187 -0.76 -8.54 -14.48
N ILE A 188 -0.68 -7.57 -15.40
CA ILE A 188 -1.75 -6.62 -15.66
C ILE A 188 -2.95 -7.32 -16.31
N SER A 189 -2.72 -8.20 -17.29
CA SER A 189 -3.80 -8.88 -18.01
C SER A 189 -4.63 -9.80 -17.12
N ARG A 190 -4.04 -10.38 -16.06
CA ARG A 190 -4.78 -11.17 -15.05
C ARG A 190 -5.91 -10.40 -14.34
N ASN A 191 -5.90 -9.06 -14.40
CA ASN A 191 -6.97 -8.23 -13.85
C ASN A 191 -8.12 -7.98 -14.83
N ALA A 192 -7.97 -8.34 -16.10
CA ALA A 192 -9.02 -8.26 -17.11
C ALA A 192 -9.95 -9.49 -17.07
N PRO A 193 -11.20 -9.38 -17.57
CA PRO A 193 -12.07 -10.53 -17.79
C PRO A 193 -11.35 -11.63 -18.58
N ILE A 194 -11.64 -12.91 -18.29
CA ILE A 194 -10.96 -14.06 -18.90
C ILE A 194 -11.00 -13.99 -20.44
N SER A 195 -12.11 -13.52 -21.02
CA SER A 195 -12.27 -13.36 -22.47
C SER A 195 -11.36 -12.31 -23.11
N GLU A 196 -10.82 -11.37 -22.32
CA GLU A 196 -10.02 -10.24 -22.80
C GLU A 196 -8.54 -10.37 -22.45
N GLN A 197 -8.14 -11.37 -21.64
CA GLN A 197 -6.75 -11.45 -21.14
C GLN A 197 -5.73 -11.60 -22.26
N GLU A 198 -6.03 -12.44 -23.26
CA GLU A 198 -5.16 -12.65 -24.41
C GLU A 198 -5.03 -11.38 -25.26
N ARG A 199 -6.14 -10.68 -25.47
CA ARG A 199 -6.17 -9.38 -26.15
C ARG A 199 -5.36 -8.32 -25.39
N CYS A 200 -5.50 -8.23 -24.07
CA CYS A 200 -4.72 -7.32 -23.23
C CYS A 200 -3.22 -7.61 -23.30
N ILE A 201 -2.82 -8.88 -23.38
CA ILE A 201 -1.40 -9.24 -23.58
C ILE A 201 -0.93 -8.76 -24.95
N TYR A 202 -1.67 -9.06 -26.00
CA TYR A 202 -1.32 -8.67 -27.37
C TYR A 202 -1.19 -7.15 -27.52
N GLU A 203 -2.19 -6.39 -27.06
CA GLU A 203 -2.18 -4.93 -27.07
C GLU A 203 -1.06 -4.36 -26.20
N GLY A 204 -0.79 -4.95 -25.02
CA GLY A 204 0.29 -4.53 -24.13
C GLY A 204 1.67 -4.69 -24.78
N VAL A 205 1.91 -5.82 -25.45
CA VAL A 205 3.15 -6.07 -26.19
C VAL A 205 3.27 -5.15 -27.40
N ASP A 206 2.18 -4.96 -28.16
CA ASP A 206 2.16 -4.08 -29.33
C ASP A 206 2.47 -2.62 -28.95
N VAL A 207 1.83 -2.11 -27.89
CA VAL A 207 2.11 -0.77 -27.35
C VAL A 207 3.58 -0.65 -26.93
N LEU A 208 4.12 -1.60 -26.17
CA LEU A 208 5.53 -1.55 -25.75
C LEU A 208 6.50 -1.62 -26.92
N SER A 209 6.18 -2.39 -27.97
CA SER A 209 7.02 -2.51 -29.17
C SER A 209 7.07 -1.22 -30.00
N ARG A 210 5.98 -0.45 -30.00
CA ARG A 210 5.86 0.83 -30.72
C ARG A 210 6.29 2.03 -29.88
N THR A 211 6.33 1.88 -28.56
CA THR A 211 6.72 2.93 -27.64
C THR A 211 8.23 3.16 -27.76
N ARG A 212 8.60 4.22 -28.49
CA ARG A 212 9.95 4.75 -28.41
C ARG A 212 10.16 5.32 -27.02
N PRO A 213 11.32 5.07 -26.36
CA PRO A 213 11.63 5.74 -25.12
C PRO A 213 11.50 7.24 -25.36
N ALA A 214 10.64 7.91 -24.58
CA ALA A 214 10.52 9.35 -24.67
C ALA A 214 11.93 9.95 -24.48
N PRO A 215 12.35 10.91 -25.31
CA PRO A 215 13.63 11.59 -25.13
C PRO A 215 13.60 12.29 -23.78
N SER A 216 14.10 11.59 -22.77
CA SER A 216 14.00 12.02 -21.39
C SER A 216 15.30 12.71 -21.00
N SER A 217 15.31 14.01 -21.21
CA SER A 217 16.07 14.88 -20.34
C SER A 217 15.16 16.00 -19.86
N LEU A 218 14.34 15.72 -18.85
CA LEU A 218 14.25 16.74 -17.81
C LEU A 218 15.70 17.07 -17.48
N ALA A 219 16.08 18.34 -17.61
CA ALA A 219 17.46 18.79 -17.55
C ALA A 219 17.96 18.76 -16.09
N ILE A 220 17.75 17.65 -15.38
CA ILE A 220 18.13 17.44 -13.99
C ILE A 220 19.63 17.64 -13.84
N LYS A 221 20.43 17.19 -14.83
CA LYS A 221 21.86 17.51 -14.86
C LYS A 221 22.09 19.02 -14.88
N ARG A 222 21.44 19.76 -15.78
CA ARG A 222 21.55 21.22 -15.87
C ARG A 222 21.08 21.93 -14.60
N ILE A 223 19.99 21.47 -13.99
CA ILE A 223 19.46 22.03 -12.74
C ILE A 223 20.40 21.73 -11.58
N ARG A 224 20.93 20.50 -11.50
CA ARG A 224 21.92 20.12 -10.50
C ARG A 224 23.18 20.97 -10.64
N THR A 225 23.71 21.12 -11.85
CA THR A 225 24.86 21.98 -12.13
C THR A 225 24.58 23.44 -11.77
N PHE A 226 23.40 23.97 -12.13
CA PHE A 226 22.99 25.33 -11.76
C PHE A 226 22.93 25.54 -10.23
N LEU A 227 22.41 24.56 -9.50
CA LEU A 227 22.34 24.61 -8.03
C LEU A 227 23.75 24.51 -7.42
N GLU A 228 24.59 23.59 -7.91
CA GLU A 228 25.98 23.42 -7.47
C GLU A 228 26.82 24.69 -7.73
N GLU A 229 26.68 25.32 -8.90
CA GLU A 229 27.33 26.60 -9.25
C GLU A 229 26.93 27.76 -8.31
N ARG A 230 25.75 27.68 -7.69
CA ARG A 230 25.24 28.66 -6.72
C ARG A 230 25.54 28.28 -5.26
N GLY A 231 26.34 27.23 -5.02
CA GLY A 231 26.62 26.73 -3.67
C GLY A 231 25.41 26.09 -2.98
N LEU A 232 24.43 25.64 -3.76
CA LEU A 232 23.20 25.01 -3.27
C LEU A 232 23.33 23.50 -3.39
N ALA A 233 23.06 22.80 -2.29
CA ALA A 233 23.03 21.34 -2.27
C ALA A 233 21.60 20.82 -2.41
N VAL A 234 21.40 19.84 -3.29
CA VAL A 234 20.14 19.09 -3.39
C VAL A 234 20.12 18.06 -2.26
N LEU A 235 19.20 18.22 -1.30
CA LEU A 235 19.02 17.19 -0.29
C LEU A 235 18.14 16.04 -0.80
N PRO A 236 18.37 14.81 -0.31
CA PRO A 236 17.38 13.76 -0.47
C PRO A 236 16.07 14.23 0.14
N ALA A 237 15.01 14.22 -0.67
CA ALA A 237 13.66 14.54 -0.21
C ALA A 237 13.31 13.66 0.99
N ASP A 238 12.65 14.23 1.99
CA ASP A 238 12.04 13.43 3.04
C ASP A 238 11.00 12.47 2.45
N GLN A 239 10.59 11.47 3.21
CA GLN A 239 9.56 10.52 2.74
C GLN A 239 8.18 11.19 2.48
N GLU A 240 8.04 12.49 2.76
CA GLU A 240 6.84 13.27 2.48
C GLU A 240 6.83 13.89 1.08
N GLY A 241 7.98 13.93 0.41
CA GLY A 241 8.10 14.38 -0.96
C GLY A 241 8.20 15.91 -1.09
N GLY A 242 8.83 16.59 -0.13
CA GLY A 242 9.33 17.95 -0.32
C GLY A 242 10.78 17.95 -0.82
N PHE A 243 11.13 18.85 -1.75
CA PHE A 243 12.54 19.21 -1.95
C PHE A 243 12.90 20.28 -0.92
N CYS A 244 13.88 20.02 -0.07
CA CYS A 244 14.50 21.05 0.77
C CYS A 244 15.87 21.41 0.17
N TYR A 245 16.14 22.70 -0.02
CA TYR A 245 17.45 23.20 -0.39
C TYR A 245 18.01 24.00 0.78
N PHE A 246 19.30 23.83 1.07
CA PHE A 246 20.02 24.69 2.00
C PHE A 246 21.12 25.44 1.24
N ILE A 247 21.36 26.67 1.66
CA ILE A 247 22.59 27.40 1.35
C ILE A 247 23.66 26.80 2.26
N ILE A 248 24.65 26.11 1.68
CA ILE A 248 25.86 25.78 2.43
C ILE A 248 26.77 27.00 2.26
N GLN A 249 26.74 27.92 3.22
CA GLN A 249 27.87 28.84 3.38
C GLN A 249 29.06 27.99 3.82
N ALA A 250 29.94 27.67 2.88
CA ALA A 250 31.28 27.22 3.22
C ALA A 250 31.98 28.38 3.92
N LEU A 251 32.25 28.23 5.21
CA LEU A 251 33.22 29.03 5.96
C LEU A 251 34.63 28.70 5.47
#